data_AF-A0A228QM24-F1
#
_entry.id   AF-A0A228QM24-F1
#
_cell.length_a   1.000
_cell.length_b   1.000
_cell.length_c   1.000
_cell.angle_alpha   90.00
_cell.angle_beta   90.00
_cell.angle_gamma   90.00
#
_symmetry.space_group_name_H-M   'P 1'
#
loop_
_entity.id
_entity.type
_entity.pdbx_description
1 polymer ?
#
loop_
_entity_poly.entity_id
_entity_poly.type
_entity_poly.pdbx_seq_one_letter_code
_entity_poly.pdbx_strand_id
1 'polypeptide(L)'
;MSTLNCGTIDRCSVTLNTATLLGLKAAYEDFATTEQDLRNFEICITDKRASTVAPGPDDDVITVMFVAKLIPGMRTLGNANRLGKSIHYVIAPETGEILGIFGTK
;
A
#
# COMPACT_ATOMS: atom_id res chain seq x y z
N MET A 1 16.56 -10.52 11.32
CA MET A 1 16.42 -10.13 9.91
C MET A 1 15.28 -10.97 9.36
N SER A 2 14.21 -10.32 8.89
CA SER A 2 13.08 -11.01 8.27
C SER A 2 13.13 -10.74 6.77
N THR A 3 13.18 -11.80 5.97
CA THR A 3 13.09 -11.71 4.52
C THR A 3 11.63 -11.71 4.12
N LEU A 4 11.29 -10.75 3.28
CA LEU A 4 9.96 -10.45 2.77
C LEU A 4 10.04 -10.51 1.23
N ASN A 5 8.94 -10.85 0.57
CA ASN A 5 8.82 -10.76 -0.87
C ASN A 5 9.07 -9.33 -1.36
N CYS A 6 8.73 -8.31 -0.58
CA CYS A 6 9.03 -6.91 -0.89
C CYS A 6 10.48 -6.48 -0.57
N GLY A 7 11.27 -7.31 0.12
CA GLY A 7 12.67 -7.02 0.45
C GLY A 7 13.11 -7.49 1.84
N THR A 8 13.90 -6.70 2.54
CA THR A 8 14.41 -7.06 3.87
C THR A 8 14.29 -5.92 4.86
N ILE A 9 13.97 -6.26 6.11
CA ILE A 9 13.94 -5.32 7.22
C ILE A 9 15.02 -5.72 8.22
N ASP A 10 15.85 -4.74 8.57
CA ASP A 10 16.82 -4.81 9.66
C ASP A 10 16.53 -3.71 10.70
N ARG A 11 17.25 -3.72 11.83
CA ARG A 11 17.01 -2.83 12.97
C ARG A 11 16.96 -1.34 12.60
N CYS A 12 17.80 -0.93 11.65
CA CYS A 12 17.97 0.49 11.28
C CYS A 12 17.84 0.74 9.77
N SER A 13 17.43 -0.26 8.98
CA SER A 13 17.33 -0.13 7.54
C SER A 13 16.22 -0.99 6.96
N VAL A 14 15.69 -0.54 5.83
CA VAL A 14 14.77 -1.27 4.99
C VAL A 14 15.39 -1.33 3.61
N THR A 15 15.53 -2.54 3.07
CA THR A 15 15.91 -2.75 1.67
C THR A 15 14.66 -3.16 0.93
N LEU A 16 14.29 -2.41 -0.11
CA LEU A 16 13.22 -2.80 -1.02
C LEU A 16 13.84 -3.48 -2.24
N ASN A 17 13.22 -4.55 -2.72
CA ASN A 17 13.62 -5.11 -4.01
C ASN A 17 13.21 -4.14 -5.15
N THR A 18 13.76 -4.34 -6.34
CA THR A 18 13.53 -3.44 -7.49
C THR A 18 12.05 -3.38 -7.88
N ALA A 19 11.36 -4.52 -7.93
CA ALA A 19 9.94 -4.59 -8.27
C ALA A 19 9.07 -3.79 -7.29
N THR A 20 9.33 -3.90 -5.98
CA THR A 20 8.65 -3.13 -4.93
C THR A 20 8.83 -1.64 -5.14
N LEU A 21 10.05 -1.20 -5.44
CA LEU A 21 10.36 0.21 -5.66
C LEU A 21 9.64 0.75 -6.91
N LEU A 22 9.62 -0.02 -8.00
CA LEU A 22 8.92 0.33 -9.24
C LEU A 22 7.41 0.41 -9.01
N GLY A 23 6.85 -0.57 -8.30
CA GLY A 23 5.44 -0.59 -7.96
C GLY A 23 5.05 0.55 -7.01
N LEU A 24 5.89 0.89 -6.02
CA LEU A 24 5.66 2.04 -5.15
C LEU A 24 5.64 3.35 -5.94
N LYS A 25 6.56 3.51 -6.91
CA LYS A 25 6.57 4.66 -7.81
C LYS A 25 5.28 4.73 -8.62
N ALA A 26 4.88 3.64 -9.25
CA ALA A 26 3.65 3.58 -10.05
C ALA A 26 2.40 3.88 -9.20
N ALA A 27 2.32 3.30 -8.00
CA ALA A 27 1.24 3.55 -7.06
C ALA A 27 1.18 5.02 -6.62
N TYR A 28 2.33 5.67 -6.41
CA TYR A 28 2.39 7.10 -6.12
C TYR A 28 1.93 7.95 -7.32
N GLU A 29 2.37 7.62 -8.54
CA GLU A 29 1.97 8.34 -9.75
C GLU A 29 0.45 8.28 -9.97
N ASP A 30 -0.15 7.10 -9.77
CA ASP A 30 -1.61 6.94 -9.80
C ASP A 30 -2.29 7.71 -8.66
N PHE A 31 -1.82 7.57 -7.41
CA PHE A 31 -2.39 8.27 -6.26
C PHE A 31 -2.36 9.80 -6.44
N ALA A 32 -1.30 10.34 -7.04
CA ALA A 32 -1.15 11.77 -7.29
C ALA A 32 -2.26 12.33 -8.21
N THR A 33 -2.84 11.50 -9.09
CA THR A 33 -3.98 11.89 -9.93
C THR A 33 -5.27 12.15 -9.14
N THR A 34 -5.34 11.68 -7.89
CA THR A 34 -6.51 11.89 -7.02
C THR A 34 -6.56 13.27 -6.37
N GLU A 35 -5.50 14.07 -6.53
CA GLU A 35 -5.34 15.42 -5.95
C GLU A 35 -5.45 15.48 -4.42
N GLN A 36 -5.41 14.32 -3.74
CA GLN A 36 -5.42 14.25 -2.29
C GLN A 36 -4.07 14.69 -1.70
N ASP A 37 -4.11 15.44 -0.61
CA ASP A 37 -2.90 15.89 0.07
C ASP A 37 -2.16 14.72 0.73
N LEU A 38 -1.02 14.33 0.17
CA LEU A 38 -0.20 13.21 0.64
C LEU A 38 0.17 13.32 2.14
N ARG A 39 0.27 14.53 2.69
CA ARG A 39 0.62 14.74 4.11
C ARG A 39 -0.42 14.13 5.05
N ASN A 40 -1.63 13.91 4.55
CA ASN A 40 -2.73 13.29 5.28
C ASN A 40 -2.66 11.76 5.30
N PHE A 41 -1.61 11.15 4.74
CA PHE A 41 -1.52 9.70 4.60
C PHE A 41 -0.26 9.15 5.25
N GLU A 42 -0.33 7.87 5.60
CA GLU A 42 0.81 7.00 5.88
C GLU A 42 0.88 5.95 4.76
N ILE A 43 2.09 5.63 4.31
CA ILE A 43 2.30 4.61 3.28
C ILE A 43 2.76 3.33 3.96
N CYS A 44 2.00 2.26 3.77
CA CYS A 44 2.31 0.93 4.28
C CYS A 44 2.61 -0.01 3.12
N ILE A 45 3.74 -0.72 3.19
CA ILE A 45 4.11 -1.79 2.25
C ILE A 45 3.97 -3.10 3.01
N THR A 46 3.25 -4.06 2.44
CA THR A 46 2.98 -5.34 3.10
C THR A 46 3.08 -6.47 2.11
N ASP A 47 3.75 -7.55 2.51
CA ASP A 47 3.61 -8.82 1.84
C ASP A 47 2.31 -9.48 2.26
N LYS A 48 1.45 -9.76 1.29
CA LYS A 48 0.29 -10.61 1.53
C LYS A 48 0.37 -11.82 0.62
N ARG A 49 0.09 -12.98 1.19
CA ARG A 49 -0.54 -14.04 0.40
C ARG A 49 -1.92 -13.54 0.00
N ALA A 50 -2.26 -13.64 -1.28
CA ALA A 50 -3.54 -13.28 -1.87
C ALA A 50 -4.76 -13.75 -1.06
N SER A 51 -5.17 -13.03 -0.01
CA SER A 51 -6.39 -13.34 0.72
C SER A 51 -6.91 -12.10 1.45
N THR A 52 -7.78 -11.35 0.76
CA THR A 52 -8.98 -10.74 1.36
C THR A 52 -9.98 -10.15 0.36
N VAL A 53 -9.74 -10.19 -0.96
CA VAL A 53 -10.78 -10.10 -2.03
C VAL A 53 -10.23 -10.86 -3.24
N ALA A 54 -10.87 -11.97 -3.63
CA ALA A 54 -10.27 -13.10 -4.37
C ALA A 54 -9.34 -12.78 -5.55
N PRO A 55 -8.06 -13.15 -5.44
CA PRO A 55 -7.21 -13.63 -6.53
C PRO A 55 -7.08 -15.17 -6.43
N GLY A 56 -6.67 -15.82 -7.50
CA GLY A 56 -6.40 -17.28 -7.51
C GLY A 56 -5.35 -17.70 -6.46
N PRO A 57 -5.26 -19.00 -6.13
CA PRO A 57 -4.74 -19.48 -4.85
C PRO A 57 -3.22 -19.33 -4.59
N ASP A 58 -2.41 -18.90 -5.56
CA ASP A 58 -0.96 -19.17 -5.50
C ASP A 58 -0.02 -17.98 -5.80
N ASP A 59 -0.51 -16.77 -6.02
CA ASP A 59 0.36 -15.64 -6.33
C ASP A 59 0.70 -14.82 -5.07
N ASP A 60 1.95 -14.91 -4.64
CA ASP A 60 2.54 -13.96 -3.70
C ASP A 60 2.42 -12.54 -4.29
N VAL A 61 1.91 -11.58 -3.51
CA VAL A 61 1.75 -10.19 -3.98
C VAL A 61 2.25 -9.19 -2.95
N ILE A 62 2.69 -8.05 -3.46
CA ILE A 62 3.07 -6.90 -2.65
C ILE A 62 1.90 -5.94 -2.63
N THR A 63 1.53 -5.46 -1.45
CA THR A 63 0.49 -4.44 -1.31
C THR A 63 1.11 -3.12 -0.87
N VAL A 64 0.78 -2.04 -1.58
CA VAL A 64 1.08 -0.67 -1.16
C VAL A 64 -0.23 0.03 -0.78
N MET A 65 -0.30 0.53 0.44
CA MET A 65 -1.50 1.19 0.97
C MET A 65 -1.20 2.63 1.35
N PHE A 66 -1.98 3.56 0.79
CA PHE A 66 -2.08 4.94 1.24
C PHE A 66 -3.19 5.01 2.28
N VAL A 67 -2.82 4.98 3.55
CA VAL A 67 -3.76 4.98 4.69
C VAL A 67 -4.00 6.40 5.15
N ALA A 68 -5.23 6.89 4.99
CA ALA A 68 -5.58 8.23 5.42
C ALA A 68 -5.56 8.33 6.95
N LYS A 69 -4.84 9.33 7.47
CA LYS A 69 -4.78 9.69 8.88
C LYS A 69 -6.16 10.10 9.37
N LEU A 70 -6.42 9.82 10.65
CA LEU A 70 -7.61 10.31 11.33
C LEU A 70 -7.52 11.82 11.54
N ILE A 71 -8.67 12.49 11.53
CA ILE A 71 -8.79 13.89 11.95
C ILE A 71 -8.40 13.98 13.43
N PRO A 72 -7.43 14.84 13.81
CA PRO A 72 -7.03 15.00 15.20
C PRO A 72 -8.23 15.32 16.11
N GLY A 73 -8.33 14.64 17.25
CA GLY A 73 -9.43 14.84 18.21
C GLY A 73 -10.72 14.07 17.92
N MET A 74 -10.83 13.39 16.77
CA MET A 74 -11.96 12.50 16.47
C MET A 74 -11.58 11.03 16.72
N ARG A 75 -12.30 10.36 17.63
CA ARG A 75 -12.15 8.93 17.98
C ARG A 75 -13.31 8.06 17.48
N THR A 76 -14.08 8.52 16.51
CA THR A 76 -15.27 7.80 16.03
C THR A 76 -14.92 6.80 14.92
N LEU A 77 -15.53 5.62 14.99
CA LEU A 77 -15.40 4.54 14.02
C LEU A 77 -16.11 4.93 12.71
N GLY A 78 -15.39 5.02 11.59
CA GLY A 78 -15.98 5.23 10.26
C GLY A 78 -15.12 6.06 9.31
N ASN A 79 -15.44 5.98 8.01
CA ASN A 79 -14.70 6.65 6.94
C ASN A 79 -14.86 8.19 6.96
N ALA A 80 -15.84 8.72 7.70
CA ALA A 80 -16.13 10.15 7.81
C ALA A 80 -15.10 10.96 8.62
N ASN A 81 -14.22 10.29 9.38
CA ASN A 81 -13.24 10.96 10.26
C ASN A 81 -11.80 10.87 9.76
N ARG A 82 -11.61 10.63 8.45
CA ARG A 82 -10.30 10.55 7.82
C ARG A 82 -10.02 11.79 7.00
N LEU A 83 -8.75 12.20 6.94
CA LEU A 83 -8.28 13.35 6.18
C LEU A 83 -8.17 13.08 4.66
N GLY A 84 -8.77 12.00 4.18
CA GLY A 84 -8.77 11.55 2.79
C GLY A 84 -9.35 10.13 2.64
N LYS A 85 -9.40 9.66 1.40
CA LYS A 85 -9.83 8.31 1.00
C LYS A 85 -8.62 7.42 0.85
N SER A 86 -8.58 6.35 1.63
CA SER A 86 -7.48 5.37 1.56
C SER A 86 -7.53 4.56 0.27
N ILE A 87 -6.36 4.30 -0.32
CA ILE A 87 -6.21 3.57 -1.59
C ILE A 87 -5.19 2.46 -1.41
N HIS A 88 -5.48 1.30 -2.00
CA HIS A 88 -4.73 0.07 -1.88
C HIS A 88 -4.34 -0.40 -3.29
N TYR A 89 -3.06 -0.66 -3.49
CA TYR A 89 -2.48 -1.11 -4.74
C TYR A 89 -1.93 -2.52 -4.55
N VAL A 90 -2.31 -3.44 -5.44
CA VAL A 90 -1.75 -4.79 -5.51
C VAL A 90 -0.70 -4.81 -6.61
N ILE A 91 0.49 -5.31 -6.28
CA ILE A 91 1.69 -5.17 -7.07
C ILE A 91 2.30 -6.55 -7.29
N ALA A 92 2.67 -6.84 -8.53
CA ALA A 92 3.39 -8.05 -8.91
C ALA A 92 4.79 -8.04 -8.28
N PRO A 93 5.20 -9.10 -7.55
CA PRO A 93 6.47 -9.13 -6.82
C PRO A 93 7.71 -9.17 -7.72
N GLU A 94 7.55 -9.63 -8.98
CA GLU A 94 8.65 -9.78 -9.93
C GLU A 94 8.85 -8.55 -10.82
N THR A 95 7.76 -7.91 -11.25
CA THR A 95 7.80 -6.83 -12.24
C THR A 95 7.54 -5.45 -11.64
N GLY A 96 6.84 -5.38 -10.50
CA GLY A 96 6.36 -4.12 -9.94
C GLY A 96 5.11 -3.57 -10.63
N GLU A 97 4.48 -4.33 -11.53
CA GLU A 97 3.25 -3.92 -12.21
C GLU A 97 2.05 -3.86 -11.24
N ILE A 98 1.17 -2.87 -11.43
CA ILE A 98 -0.07 -2.76 -10.66
C ILE A 98 -1.06 -3.78 -11.22
N LEU A 99 -1.41 -4.78 -10.41
CA LEU A 99 -2.38 -5.82 -10.71
C LEU A 99 -3.81 -5.42 -10.34
N GLY A 100 -3.98 -4.47 -9.42
CA GLY A 100 -5.28 -4.00 -9.00
C GLY A 100 -5.23 -2.78 -8.08
N ILE A 101 -6.29 -1.98 -8.11
CA ILE A 101 -6.47 -0.77 -7.30
C ILE A 101 -7.80 -0.88 -6.57
N PHE A 102 -7.79 -0.72 -5.26
CA PHE A 102 -8.97 -0.81 -4.41
C PHE A 102 -9.05 0.42 -3.49
N GLY A 103 -10.23 1.02 -3.38
CA GLY A 103 -10.47 2.17 -2.50
C GLY A 103 -11.51 1.83 -1.43
N THR A 104 -11.31 2.30 -0.20
CA THR A 104 -12.37 2.30 0.82
C THR A 104 -13.29 3.49 0.57
N LYS A 105 -14.50 3.22 0.08
CA LYS A 105 -15.54 4.20 -0.27
C LYS A 105 -16.01 4.99 0.94
#